data_AF-A0A381VEX7-F1
#
_entry.id   AF-A0A381VEX7-F1
#
_cell.length_a   1.000
_cell.length_b   1.000
_cell.length_c   1.000
_cell.angle_alpha   90.00
_cell.angle_beta   90.00
_cell.angle_gamma   90.00
#
_symmetry.space_group_name_H-M   'P 1'
#
loop_
_entity.id
_entity.type
_entity.pdbx_description
1 polymer ?
#
loop_
_entity_poly.entity_id
_entity_poly.type
_entity_poly.pdbx_seq_one_letter_code
_entity_poly.pdbx_strand_id
1 'polypeptide(L)'
;ENHEERSWDLVSLKGDVIKKLRGVDWGRYGLPFPLLFGIFGMIFHFTRDWKRALAVLSLFLATGIMIILYLNQYDPQPRERDYSYVGSFFTFSIWIGMGVAALQEKIKEWLEGVEIAAFVSLGLTGIIVIVMPFTMLATDFKEHNRDGNYVAWDYAYNMLNSCEPNGIIFTNGDNDTFPLWYIQEVEGVRKDVRVVNLSLLNTPWYIEQLKNKTPKINLNLKDENIAKLDPVFGTAYALNKWTTVWPELKAQYNQYTKAQYGTSYSVSNFGILSKWGPVEAEIKDGENQINWEIRPKLSNYLRVQDIMILQIIEDAIKDRPIYFAVTVAPNNRMGLDNYLEMEGLVYKVTFEESSSSASMPRLNYDRMIQNITEAPDSSQLIIKPDDYWNHINAGNGIYRYTNLDNGDVYFNENIQRLIQNYRSSFLQLGLQNLYSSDEGGKEKTLDILDKMDNYFPNDVIPTTDAELDIQIGRIYMQAGKPEELKNRLKTVQQRKDISLETQMYIGQIFMNDFQDYDAAIEHYENLLDEYPYIPDFLYTLVQAYAKAERRSEAVDVLELWLRSHPNDSQAIDWLSILNPPTQ
;
A
#
# COMPACT_ATOMS: atom_id res chain seq x y z
N GLU A 1 -12.10 -15.34 3.81
CA GLU A 1 -12.61 -16.25 2.75
C GLU A 1 -11.48 -16.61 1.77
N ASN A 2 -11.53 -17.77 1.11
CA ASN A 2 -10.59 -18.07 0.03
C ASN A 2 -11.10 -17.47 -1.29
N HIS A 3 -10.74 -16.21 -1.57
CA HIS A 3 -11.20 -15.48 -2.74
C HIS A 3 -10.59 -15.98 -4.06
N GLU A 4 -9.49 -16.74 -4.00
CA GLU A 4 -8.79 -17.22 -5.19
C GLU A 4 -9.51 -18.37 -5.89
N GLU A 5 -10.28 -19.16 -5.15
CA GLU A 5 -11.08 -20.27 -5.68
C GLU A 5 -12.30 -19.82 -6.47
N ARG A 6 -12.68 -18.53 -6.38
CA ARG A 6 -13.91 -17.99 -6.98
C ARG A 6 -13.66 -16.84 -7.93
N SER A 7 -12.41 -16.59 -8.29
CA SER A 7 -12.05 -15.49 -9.19
C SER A 7 -12.36 -15.76 -10.65
N TRP A 8 -12.55 -14.71 -11.45
CA TRP A 8 -12.57 -14.80 -12.91
C TRP A 8 -11.54 -13.87 -13.54
N ASP A 9 -11.01 -14.25 -14.71
CA ASP A 9 -10.01 -13.47 -15.41
C ASP A 9 -10.65 -12.40 -16.29
N LEU A 10 -10.24 -11.15 -16.08
CA LEU A 10 -10.46 -10.08 -17.04
C LEU A 10 -9.44 -10.25 -18.16
N VAL A 11 -9.90 -10.60 -19.36
CA VAL A 11 -9.05 -10.80 -20.54
C VAL A 11 -9.16 -9.62 -21.50
N SER A 12 -8.07 -9.33 -22.20
CA SER A 12 -8.04 -8.41 -23.32
C SER A 12 -8.88 -8.97 -24.47
N LEU A 13 -9.23 -8.12 -25.45
CA LEU A 13 -9.86 -8.60 -26.70
C LEU A 13 -8.97 -9.59 -27.48
N LYS A 14 -7.68 -9.68 -27.14
CA LYS A 14 -6.72 -10.62 -27.73
C LYS A 14 -6.55 -11.89 -26.90
N GLY A 15 -7.22 -12.00 -25.75
CA GLY A 15 -7.15 -13.16 -24.85
C GLY A 15 -6.10 -13.07 -23.74
N ASP A 16 -5.34 -11.97 -23.65
CA ASP A 16 -4.34 -11.79 -22.60
C ASP A 16 -5.03 -11.51 -21.26
N VAL A 17 -4.72 -12.25 -20.21
CA VAL A 17 -5.23 -11.95 -18.86
C VAL A 17 -4.68 -10.60 -18.41
N ILE A 18 -5.58 -9.63 -18.26
CA ILE A 18 -5.30 -8.29 -17.73
C ILE A 18 -5.22 -8.36 -16.21
N LYS A 19 -6.20 -9.02 -15.57
CA LYS A 19 -6.34 -9.05 -14.11
C LYS A 19 -7.29 -10.16 -13.67
N LYS A 20 -6.99 -10.81 -12.56
CA LYS A 20 -7.90 -11.75 -11.88
C LYS A 20 -8.84 -10.97 -10.93
N LEU A 21 -10.14 -11.04 -11.16
CA LEU A 21 -11.18 -10.34 -10.39
C LEU A 21 -11.73 -11.25 -9.30
N ARG A 22 -12.01 -10.68 -8.12
CA ARG A 22 -12.65 -11.42 -7.01
C ARG A 22 -14.09 -11.78 -7.42
N GLY A 23 -14.48 -13.04 -7.30
CA GLY A 23 -15.87 -13.44 -7.52
C GLY A 23 -16.71 -13.41 -6.25
N VAL A 24 -17.94 -13.91 -6.38
CA VAL A 24 -19.00 -13.81 -5.36
C VAL A 24 -19.14 -15.13 -4.60
N ASP A 25 -19.08 -15.09 -3.27
CA ASP A 25 -19.49 -16.22 -2.43
C ASP A 25 -21.00 -16.20 -2.21
N TRP A 26 -21.73 -16.91 -3.07
CA TRP A 26 -23.18 -17.09 -2.94
C TRP A 26 -23.59 -17.81 -1.64
N GLY A 27 -22.65 -18.52 -0.99
CA GLY A 27 -22.85 -19.30 0.22
C GLY A 27 -22.38 -18.63 1.51
N ARG A 28 -21.85 -17.40 1.47
CA ARG A 28 -21.25 -16.71 2.64
C ARG A 28 -22.16 -16.71 3.87
N TYR A 29 -23.45 -16.51 3.65
CA TYR A 29 -24.48 -16.48 4.70
C TYR A 29 -25.37 -17.74 4.73
N GLY A 30 -24.90 -18.85 4.15
CA GLY A 30 -25.69 -20.04 3.88
C GLY A 30 -26.52 -19.88 2.60
N LEU A 31 -27.84 -19.87 2.71
CA LEU A 31 -28.71 -19.54 1.57
C LEU A 31 -28.84 -18.01 1.44
N PRO A 32 -28.81 -17.43 0.23
CA PRO A 32 -28.92 -16.00 0.00
C PRO A 32 -30.37 -15.51 0.17
N PHE A 33 -30.96 -15.73 1.35
CA PHE A 33 -32.35 -15.40 1.68
C PHE A 33 -32.73 -13.95 1.34
N PRO A 34 -31.91 -12.91 1.63
CA PRO A 34 -32.25 -11.54 1.25
C PRO A 34 -32.48 -11.38 -0.26
N LEU A 35 -31.61 -11.98 -1.09
CA LEU A 35 -31.76 -11.91 -2.54
C LEU A 35 -33.02 -12.65 -3.01
N LEU A 36 -33.24 -13.87 -2.51
CA LEU A 36 -34.40 -14.69 -2.88
C LEU A 36 -35.72 -14.02 -2.48
N PHE A 37 -35.82 -13.51 -1.25
CA PHE A 37 -37.00 -12.78 -0.79
C PHE A 37 -37.17 -11.46 -1.53
N GLY A 38 -36.09 -10.75 -1.85
CA GLY A 38 -36.16 -9.53 -2.66
C GLY A 38 -36.70 -9.79 -4.07
N ILE A 39 -36.23 -10.84 -4.75
CA ILE A 39 -36.75 -11.23 -6.07
C ILE A 39 -38.21 -11.67 -5.98
N PHE A 40 -38.55 -12.53 -5.01
CA PHE A 40 -39.91 -12.99 -4.82
C PHE A 40 -40.88 -11.85 -4.49
N GLY A 41 -40.47 -10.94 -3.61
CA GLY A 41 -41.24 -9.76 -3.26
C GLY A 41 -41.39 -8.77 -4.41
N MET A 42 -40.37 -8.63 -5.27
CA MET A 42 -40.48 -7.86 -6.50
C MET A 42 -41.56 -8.45 -7.41
N ILE A 43 -41.51 -9.76 -7.68
CA ILE A 43 -42.52 -10.46 -8.51
C ILE A 43 -43.92 -10.27 -7.89
N PHE A 44 -44.05 -10.51 -6.58
CA PHE A 44 -45.31 -10.33 -5.86
C PHE A 44 -45.87 -8.91 -5.98
N HIS A 45 -45.02 -7.89 -5.80
CA HIS A 45 -45.40 -6.49 -5.97
C HIS A 45 -45.92 -6.21 -7.39
N PHE A 46 -45.23 -6.69 -8.43
CA PHE A 46 -45.68 -6.52 -9.82
C PHE A 46 -47.00 -7.23 -10.12
N THR A 47 -47.25 -8.39 -9.52
CA THR A 47 -48.51 -9.13 -9.74
C THR A 47 -49.72 -8.45 -9.09
N ARG A 48 -49.53 -7.68 -8.01
CA ARG A 48 -50.63 -7.02 -7.28
C ARG A 48 -50.81 -5.55 -7.61
N ASP A 49 -49.72 -4.80 -7.74
CA ASP A 49 -49.74 -3.37 -8.03
C ASP A 49 -48.55 -2.99 -8.91
N TRP A 50 -48.67 -3.29 -10.20
CA TRP A 50 -47.63 -3.02 -11.18
C TRP A 50 -47.26 -1.54 -11.28
N LYS A 51 -48.18 -0.61 -10.96
CA LYS A 51 -47.92 0.84 -11.05
C LYS A 51 -46.97 1.29 -9.94
N ARG A 52 -47.23 0.87 -8.70
CA ARG A 52 -46.31 1.16 -7.58
C ARG A 52 -45.03 0.35 -7.68
N ALA A 53 -45.10 -0.88 -8.18
CA ALA A 53 -43.92 -1.70 -8.45
C ALA A 53 -42.98 -1.01 -9.45
N LEU A 54 -43.53 -0.41 -10.51
CA LEU A 54 -42.76 0.35 -11.49
C LEU A 54 -42.08 1.59 -10.88
N ALA A 55 -42.75 2.29 -9.97
CA ALA A 55 -42.17 3.44 -9.27
C ALA A 55 -40.98 3.01 -8.37
N VAL A 56 -41.14 1.93 -7.61
CA VAL A 56 -40.06 1.35 -6.78
C VAL A 56 -38.91 0.83 -7.66
N LEU A 57 -39.21 0.16 -8.77
CA LEU A 57 -38.20 -0.29 -9.73
C LEU A 57 -37.42 0.89 -10.32
N SER A 58 -38.10 1.97 -10.66
CA SER A 58 -37.46 3.18 -11.19
C SER A 58 -36.49 3.79 -10.17
N LEU A 59 -36.85 3.81 -8.89
CA LEU A 59 -35.95 4.24 -7.81
C LEU A 59 -34.74 3.31 -7.68
N PHE A 60 -34.95 1.99 -7.70
CA PHE A 60 -33.86 0.99 -7.63
C PHE A 60 -32.87 1.15 -8.79
N LEU A 61 -33.39 1.32 -10.02
CA LEU A 61 -32.56 1.52 -11.20
C LEU A 61 -31.82 2.87 -11.14
N ALA A 62 -32.52 3.96 -10.81
CA ALA A 62 -31.95 5.31 -10.75
C ALA A 62 -30.85 5.45 -9.69
N THR A 63 -30.99 4.77 -8.54
CA THR A 63 -30.05 4.83 -7.41
C THR A 63 -29.06 3.66 -7.38
N GLY A 64 -29.09 2.80 -8.40
CA GLY A 64 -28.22 1.62 -8.54
C GLY A 64 -27.58 1.58 -9.92
N ILE A 65 -28.20 0.81 -10.81
CA ILE A 65 -27.65 0.48 -12.15
C ILE A 65 -27.39 1.74 -12.99
N MET A 66 -28.29 2.73 -12.96
CA MET A 66 -28.11 3.97 -13.74
C MET A 66 -26.90 4.78 -13.26
N ILE A 67 -26.59 4.78 -11.95
CA ILE A 67 -25.39 5.44 -11.43
C ILE A 67 -24.14 4.74 -11.98
N ILE A 68 -24.13 3.40 -12.04
CA ILE A 68 -23.02 2.62 -12.61
C ILE A 68 -22.78 3.02 -14.06
N LEU A 69 -23.84 3.05 -14.88
CA LEU A 69 -23.77 3.44 -16.29
C LEU A 69 -23.37 4.91 -16.48
N TYR A 70 -23.94 5.81 -15.67
CA TYR A 70 -23.69 7.25 -15.76
C TYR A 70 -22.25 7.60 -15.39
N LEU A 71 -21.75 7.04 -14.29
CA LEU A 71 -20.37 7.27 -13.84
C LEU A 71 -19.36 6.54 -14.72
N ASN A 72 -19.80 5.52 -15.47
CA ASN A 72 -18.94 4.65 -16.27
C ASN A 72 -17.69 4.23 -15.48
N GLN A 73 -17.93 3.69 -14.27
CA GLN A 73 -16.85 3.42 -13.32
C GLN A 73 -15.85 2.45 -13.92
N TYR A 74 -14.60 2.86 -14.01
CA TYR A 74 -13.51 2.03 -14.49
C TYR A 74 -13.04 1.07 -13.39
N ASP A 75 -12.55 -0.12 -13.75
CA ASP A 75 -11.79 -0.99 -12.85
C ASP A 75 -10.29 -0.70 -13.04
N PRO A 76 -9.47 -0.63 -11.97
CA PRO A 76 -9.80 -0.82 -10.56
C PRO A 76 -10.40 0.42 -9.88
N GLN A 77 -11.33 0.17 -8.95
CA GLN A 77 -11.68 1.14 -7.92
C GLN A 77 -10.81 0.93 -6.67
N PRO A 78 -10.40 2.00 -5.96
CA PRO A 78 -9.52 1.89 -4.79
C PRO A 78 -10.18 1.22 -3.58
N ARG A 79 -11.52 1.17 -3.56
CA ARG A 79 -12.34 0.54 -2.52
C ARG A 79 -13.75 0.33 -3.06
N GLU A 80 -14.52 -0.47 -2.34
CA GLU A 80 -15.95 -0.62 -2.62
C GLU A 80 -16.67 0.73 -2.46
N ARG A 81 -17.65 0.96 -3.34
CA ARG A 81 -18.47 2.18 -3.37
C ARG A 81 -19.92 1.93 -2.99
N ASP A 82 -20.15 0.94 -2.15
CA ASP A 82 -21.43 0.59 -1.53
C ASP A 82 -22.24 1.82 -1.05
N TYR A 83 -21.57 2.81 -0.44
CA TYR A 83 -22.15 4.07 0.00
C TYR A 83 -22.83 4.88 -1.12
N SER A 84 -22.38 4.74 -2.39
CA SER A 84 -22.99 5.38 -3.55
C SER A 84 -24.32 4.72 -3.96
N TYR A 85 -24.57 3.49 -3.50
CA TYR A 85 -25.70 2.66 -3.90
C TYR A 85 -26.70 2.42 -2.76
N VAL A 86 -26.52 3.08 -1.61
CA VAL A 86 -27.38 2.97 -0.43
C VAL A 86 -28.87 3.14 -0.76
N GLY A 87 -29.21 4.06 -1.68
CA GLY A 87 -30.60 4.22 -2.15
C GLY A 87 -31.18 2.95 -2.79
N SER A 88 -30.39 2.23 -3.59
CA SER A 88 -30.83 0.98 -4.20
C SER A 88 -30.95 -0.14 -3.17
N PHE A 89 -30.09 -0.18 -2.15
CA PHE A 89 -30.16 -1.16 -1.06
C PHE A 89 -31.43 -0.97 -0.21
N PHE A 90 -31.76 0.28 0.14
CA PHE A 90 -33.03 0.60 0.81
C PHE A 90 -34.24 0.27 -0.06
N THR A 91 -34.16 0.49 -1.37
CA THR A 91 -35.26 0.15 -2.27
C THR A 91 -35.45 -1.36 -2.36
N PHE A 92 -34.36 -2.13 -2.42
CA PHE A 92 -34.40 -3.59 -2.46
C PHE A 92 -34.93 -4.20 -1.15
N SER A 93 -34.63 -3.59 0.01
CA SER A 93 -35.14 -4.08 1.30
C SER A 93 -36.66 -4.00 1.44
N ILE A 94 -37.31 -3.06 0.74
CA ILE A 94 -38.78 -3.01 0.62
C ILE A 94 -39.29 -4.30 -0.03
N TRP A 95 -38.65 -4.75 -1.11
CA TRP A 95 -39.03 -6.01 -1.76
C TRP A 95 -38.71 -7.23 -0.88
N ILE A 96 -37.64 -7.22 -0.09
CA ILE A 96 -37.39 -8.28 0.90
C ILE A 96 -38.58 -8.40 1.85
N GLY A 97 -39.04 -7.29 2.43
CA GLY A 97 -40.21 -7.26 3.31
C GLY A 97 -41.49 -7.75 2.62
N MET A 98 -41.72 -7.34 1.37
CA MET A 98 -42.84 -7.83 0.57
C MET A 98 -42.73 -9.33 0.27
N GLY A 99 -41.54 -9.85 0.03
CA GLY A 99 -41.31 -11.27 -0.21
C GLY A 99 -41.61 -12.13 1.02
N VAL A 100 -41.23 -11.65 2.21
CA VAL A 100 -41.61 -12.29 3.48
C VAL A 100 -43.12 -12.26 3.68
N ALA A 101 -43.79 -11.13 3.40
CA ALA A 101 -45.24 -11.02 3.49
C ALA A 101 -45.98 -11.94 2.49
N ALA A 102 -45.46 -12.05 1.27
CA ALA A 102 -45.98 -12.95 0.25
C ALA A 102 -45.84 -14.42 0.67
N LEU A 103 -44.72 -14.78 1.31
CA LEU A 103 -44.53 -16.11 1.87
C LEU A 103 -45.52 -16.38 3.01
N GLN A 104 -45.75 -15.41 3.90
CA GLN A 104 -46.75 -15.53 4.96
C GLN A 104 -48.14 -15.82 4.41
N GLU A 105 -48.54 -15.12 3.35
CA GLU A 105 -49.83 -15.32 2.70
C GLU A 105 -49.93 -16.73 2.10
N LYS A 106 -48.90 -17.18 1.39
CA LYS A 106 -48.86 -18.54 0.82
C LYS A 106 -48.90 -19.64 1.88
N ILE A 107 -48.25 -19.45 3.02
CA ILE A 107 -48.30 -20.39 4.15
C ILE A 107 -49.69 -20.43 4.77
N LYS A 108 -50.34 -19.27 4.93
CA LYS A 108 -51.71 -19.20 5.45
C LYS A 108 -52.69 -19.91 4.52
N GLU A 109 -52.59 -19.67 3.21
CA GLU A 109 -53.38 -20.38 2.18
C GLU A 109 -53.14 -21.90 2.24
N TRP A 110 -51.88 -22.33 2.36
CA TRP A 110 -51.52 -23.75 2.40
C TRP A 110 -52.01 -24.48 3.67
N LEU A 111 -52.11 -23.76 4.79
CA LEU A 111 -52.55 -24.28 6.09
C LEU A 111 -54.02 -23.95 6.41
N GLU A 112 -54.81 -23.56 5.40
CA GLU A 112 -56.23 -23.26 5.60
C GLU A 112 -56.97 -24.42 6.30
N GLY A 113 -57.75 -24.07 7.34
CA GLY A 113 -58.49 -25.04 8.16
C GLY A 113 -57.72 -25.63 9.35
N VAL A 114 -56.44 -25.31 9.51
CA VAL A 114 -55.63 -25.73 10.67
C VAL A 114 -55.62 -24.61 11.74
N GLU A 115 -56.05 -24.90 12.97
CA GLU A 115 -56.14 -23.90 14.06
C GLU A 115 -54.80 -23.17 14.35
N ILE A 116 -53.67 -23.85 14.11
CA ILE A 116 -52.33 -23.33 14.38
C ILE A 116 -51.70 -22.55 13.20
N ALA A 117 -52.40 -22.38 12.07
CA ALA A 117 -51.84 -21.77 10.85
C ALA A 117 -51.28 -20.35 11.08
N ALA A 118 -51.99 -19.52 11.85
CA ALA A 118 -51.54 -18.18 12.19
C ALA A 118 -50.28 -18.19 13.07
N PHE A 119 -50.22 -19.11 14.03
CA PHE A 119 -49.07 -19.29 14.92
C PHE A 119 -47.84 -19.76 14.14
N VAL A 120 -47.99 -20.74 13.24
CA VAL A 120 -46.92 -21.24 12.37
C VAL A 120 -46.41 -20.14 11.44
N SER A 121 -47.32 -19.37 10.81
CA SER A 121 -46.98 -18.26 9.91
C SER A 121 -46.18 -17.17 10.64
N LEU A 122 -46.62 -16.75 11.83
CA LEU A 122 -45.93 -15.76 12.65
C LEU A 122 -44.58 -16.27 13.15
N GLY A 123 -44.52 -17.52 13.62
CA GLY A 123 -43.29 -18.15 14.10
C GLY A 123 -42.22 -18.23 13.01
N LEU A 124 -42.59 -18.69 11.81
CA LEU A 124 -41.65 -18.78 10.70
C LEU A 124 -41.14 -17.40 10.26
N THR A 125 -42.00 -16.39 10.23
CA THR A 125 -41.55 -15.02 9.94
C THR A 125 -40.62 -14.47 11.00
N GLY A 126 -40.92 -14.70 12.28
CA GLY A 126 -40.01 -14.34 13.38
C GLY A 126 -38.65 -14.99 13.20
N ILE A 127 -38.62 -16.28 12.86
CA ILE A 127 -37.38 -17.01 12.56
C ILE A 127 -36.63 -16.37 11.38
N ILE A 128 -37.29 -16.13 10.25
CA ILE A 128 -36.65 -15.55 9.06
C ILE A 128 -36.06 -14.16 9.35
N VAL A 129 -36.82 -13.31 10.06
CA VAL A 129 -36.40 -11.96 10.43
C VAL A 129 -35.23 -11.97 11.42
N ILE A 130 -35.10 -13.00 12.26
CA ILE A 130 -33.96 -13.15 13.19
C ILE A 130 -32.76 -13.77 12.49
N VAL A 131 -32.96 -14.85 11.74
CA VAL A 131 -31.90 -15.64 11.12
C VAL A 131 -31.12 -14.78 10.11
N MET A 132 -31.79 -14.02 9.25
CA MET A 132 -31.11 -13.22 8.21
C MET A 132 -30.08 -12.22 8.75
N PRO A 133 -30.41 -11.29 9.68
CA PRO A 133 -29.43 -10.37 10.23
C PRO A 133 -28.44 -11.06 11.19
N PHE A 134 -28.86 -12.11 11.91
CA PHE A 134 -27.98 -12.80 12.84
C PHE A 134 -26.89 -13.60 12.13
N THR A 135 -27.20 -14.25 11.00
CA THR A 135 -26.16 -14.95 10.21
C THR A 135 -25.17 -13.97 9.62
N MET A 136 -25.62 -12.83 9.07
CA MET A 136 -24.72 -11.77 8.59
C MET A 136 -23.83 -11.25 9.72
N LEU A 137 -24.44 -10.93 10.88
CA LEU A 137 -23.70 -10.46 12.04
C LEU A 137 -22.66 -11.50 12.47
N ALA A 138 -23.05 -12.77 12.64
CA ALA A 138 -22.15 -13.81 13.12
C ALA A 138 -21.01 -14.11 12.13
N THR A 139 -21.29 -14.17 10.82
CA THR A 139 -20.28 -14.41 9.78
C THR A 139 -19.27 -13.27 9.69
N ASP A 140 -19.75 -12.02 9.75
CA ASP A 140 -18.92 -10.85 9.46
C ASP A 140 -18.39 -10.13 10.71
N PHE A 141 -18.80 -10.56 11.92
CA PHE A 141 -18.48 -9.87 13.17
C PHE A 141 -16.98 -9.67 13.32
N LYS A 142 -16.17 -10.72 13.13
CA LYS A 142 -14.71 -10.62 13.30
C LYS A 142 -14.09 -9.60 12.32
N GLU A 143 -14.50 -9.62 11.06
CA GLU A 143 -13.92 -8.74 10.01
C GLU A 143 -14.32 -7.27 10.16
N HIS A 144 -15.51 -7.03 10.74
CA HIS A 144 -16.09 -5.69 10.93
C HIS A 144 -15.91 -5.13 12.33
N ASN A 145 -15.62 -5.97 13.33
CA ASN A 145 -15.30 -5.52 14.66
C ASN A 145 -13.99 -4.70 14.60
N ARG A 146 -14.07 -3.46 15.08
CA ARG A 146 -12.93 -2.53 15.16
C ARG A 146 -12.42 -2.39 16.58
N ASP A 147 -12.99 -3.12 17.54
CA ASP A 147 -12.50 -3.15 18.90
C ASP A 147 -11.02 -3.57 18.93
N GLY A 148 -10.24 -2.88 19.75
CA GLY A 148 -8.79 -3.06 19.83
C GLY A 148 -7.98 -2.61 18.60
N ASN A 149 -8.59 -2.14 17.51
CA ASN A 149 -7.86 -1.70 16.32
C ASN A 149 -7.46 -0.21 16.40
N TYR A 150 -6.24 0.04 16.88
CA TYR A 150 -5.67 1.39 17.04
C TYR A 150 -4.71 1.79 15.92
N VAL A 151 -4.58 1.00 14.86
CA VAL A 151 -3.54 1.16 13.82
C VAL A 151 -3.50 2.57 13.25
N ALA A 152 -4.64 3.10 12.82
CA ALA A 152 -4.68 4.43 12.20
C ALA A 152 -4.28 5.55 13.19
N TRP A 153 -4.65 5.38 14.47
CA TRP A 153 -4.33 6.34 15.52
C TRP A 153 -2.84 6.28 15.87
N ASP A 154 -2.31 5.08 16.14
CA ASP A 154 -0.89 4.88 16.47
C ASP A 154 0.02 5.25 15.29
N TYR A 155 -0.39 4.97 14.05
CA TYR A 155 0.34 5.37 12.84
C TYR A 155 0.48 6.88 12.72
N ALA A 156 -0.63 7.60 12.90
CA ALA A 156 -0.62 9.06 12.89
C ALA A 156 0.22 9.62 14.05
N TYR A 157 0.07 9.05 15.25
CA TYR A 157 0.79 9.49 16.44
C TYR A 157 2.31 9.30 16.27
N ASN A 158 2.72 8.12 15.84
CA ASN A 158 4.12 7.76 15.62
C ASN A 158 4.74 8.65 14.52
N MET A 159 4.00 8.92 13.44
CA MET A 159 4.47 9.80 12.37
C MET A 159 4.62 11.27 12.83
N LEU A 160 3.65 11.84 13.57
CA LEU A 160 3.81 13.19 14.13
C LEU A 160 4.96 13.27 15.12
N ASN A 161 5.11 12.25 15.96
CA ASN A 161 6.16 12.21 16.99
C ASN A 161 7.53 11.80 16.47
N SER A 162 7.65 11.44 15.19
CA SER A 162 8.93 11.42 14.49
C SER A 162 9.43 12.82 14.17
N CYS A 163 8.52 13.80 14.01
CA CYS A 163 8.87 15.18 13.71
C CYS A 163 9.22 15.96 14.98
N GLU A 164 10.28 16.77 14.90
CA GLU A 164 10.61 17.77 15.91
C GLU A 164 9.53 18.86 16.04
N PRO A 165 9.50 19.60 17.17
CA PRO A 165 8.51 20.63 17.41
C PRO A 165 8.50 21.74 16.36
N ASN A 166 7.30 22.20 16.03
CA ASN A 166 7.03 23.12 14.92
C ASN A 166 7.47 22.58 13.55
N GLY A 167 7.65 21.27 13.37
CA GLY A 167 8.00 20.69 12.07
C GLY A 167 6.96 20.95 10.97
N ILE A 168 7.35 20.78 9.72
CA ILE A 168 6.47 20.72 8.55
C ILE A 168 6.61 19.32 7.95
N ILE A 169 5.50 18.59 7.77
CA ILE A 169 5.52 17.26 7.17
C ILE A 169 4.70 17.22 5.88
N PHE A 170 5.34 16.83 4.78
CA PHE A 170 4.68 16.51 3.52
C PHE A 170 4.12 15.09 3.55
N THR A 171 2.86 14.95 3.16
CA THR A 171 2.10 13.69 3.22
C THR A 171 1.51 13.32 1.86
N ASN A 172 1.30 12.03 1.63
CA ASN A 172 0.89 11.49 0.34
C ASN A 172 -0.60 11.11 0.34
N GLY A 173 -1.45 12.09 0.09
CA GLY A 173 -2.89 11.88 -0.06
C GLY A 173 -3.60 11.57 1.27
N ASP A 174 -4.81 11.03 1.14
CA ASP A 174 -5.81 11.01 2.21
C ASP A 174 -5.46 10.04 3.35
N ASN A 175 -4.87 8.88 3.03
CA ASN A 175 -4.57 7.83 4.02
C ASN A 175 -3.51 8.26 5.04
N ASP A 176 -2.58 9.12 4.65
CA ASP A 176 -1.62 9.73 5.58
C ASP A 176 -2.27 10.90 6.29
N THR A 177 -2.91 11.79 5.53
CA THR A 177 -3.32 13.12 5.98
C THR A 177 -4.48 13.08 6.97
N PHE A 178 -5.51 12.27 6.71
CA PHE A 178 -6.73 12.31 7.51
C PHE A 178 -6.54 11.76 8.92
N PRO A 179 -5.81 10.65 9.15
CA PRO A 179 -5.46 10.23 10.50
C PRO A 179 -4.64 11.29 11.26
N LEU A 180 -3.65 11.93 10.60
CA LEU A 180 -2.87 13.01 11.20
C LEU A 180 -3.76 14.20 11.62
N TRP A 181 -4.63 14.67 10.72
CA TRP A 181 -5.56 15.75 11.04
C TRP A 181 -6.57 15.37 12.11
N TYR A 182 -7.04 14.12 12.13
CA TYR A 182 -7.93 13.65 13.19
C TYR A 182 -7.26 13.78 14.56
N ILE A 183 -6.06 13.22 14.74
CA ILE A 183 -5.39 13.28 16.05
C ILE A 183 -4.95 14.70 16.42
N GLN A 184 -4.65 15.56 15.44
CA GLN A 184 -4.37 16.96 15.70
C GLN A 184 -5.65 17.67 16.16
N GLU A 185 -6.70 17.68 15.34
CA GLU A 185 -7.86 18.54 15.55
C GLU A 185 -8.79 18.04 16.65
N VAL A 186 -8.99 16.72 16.75
CA VAL A 186 -9.89 16.08 17.71
C VAL A 186 -9.16 15.72 19.00
N GLU A 187 -8.04 15.00 18.91
CA GLU A 187 -7.32 14.49 20.09
C GLU A 187 -6.32 15.50 20.68
N GLY A 188 -5.97 16.55 19.94
CA GLY A 188 -5.09 17.61 20.43
C GLY A 188 -3.59 17.33 20.32
N VAL A 189 -3.19 16.21 19.71
CA VAL A 189 -1.81 15.75 19.64
C VAL A 189 -1.01 16.60 18.66
N ARG A 190 0.14 17.15 19.08
CA ARG A 190 1.14 17.80 18.22
C ARG A 190 0.56 18.82 17.23
N LYS A 191 -0.35 19.70 17.70
CA LYS A 191 -0.91 20.82 16.91
C LYS A 191 0.14 21.83 16.43
N ASP A 192 1.37 21.74 16.92
CA ASP A 192 2.52 22.53 16.48
C ASP A 192 3.08 22.10 15.10
N VAL A 193 2.97 20.82 14.75
CA VAL A 193 3.45 20.28 13.48
C VAL A 193 2.49 20.66 12.36
N ARG A 194 2.99 21.21 11.25
CA ARG A 194 2.15 21.53 10.09
C ARG A 194 2.13 20.36 9.09
N VAL A 195 0.98 19.70 8.98
CA VAL A 195 0.72 18.69 7.95
C VAL A 195 0.39 19.35 6.61
N VAL A 196 1.15 18.99 5.57
CA VAL A 196 1.03 19.48 4.20
C VAL A 196 0.69 18.32 3.26
N ASN A 197 -0.55 18.25 2.80
CA ASN A 197 -1.00 17.25 1.83
C ASN A 197 -0.60 17.66 0.41
N LEU A 198 0.19 16.82 -0.27
CA LEU A 198 0.69 17.13 -1.60
C LEU A 198 -0.41 17.28 -2.66
N SER A 199 -1.44 16.43 -2.61
CA SER A 199 -2.57 16.50 -3.55
C SER A 199 -3.31 17.84 -3.45
N LEU A 200 -3.58 18.31 -2.23
CA LEU A 200 -4.21 19.62 -1.98
C LEU A 200 -3.27 20.79 -2.26
N LEU A 201 -1.95 20.59 -2.17
CA LEU A 201 -0.92 21.60 -2.48
C LEU A 201 -0.93 22.07 -3.93
N ASN A 202 -1.67 21.38 -4.80
CA ASN A 202 -1.94 21.86 -6.16
C ASN A 202 -3.01 22.97 -6.24
N THR A 203 -3.67 23.32 -5.13
CA THR A 203 -4.80 24.24 -5.11
C THR A 203 -4.47 25.56 -4.41
N PRO A 204 -4.82 26.72 -4.99
CA PRO A 204 -4.53 28.04 -4.39
C PRO A 204 -5.13 28.21 -2.99
N TRP A 205 -6.37 27.75 -2.77
CA TRP A 205 -7.05 27.87 -1.48
C TRP A 205 -6.31 27.14 -0.35
N TYR A 206 -5.68 26.00 -0.64
CA TYR A 206 -4.93 25.26 0.35
C TYR A 206 -3.60 25.94 0.64
N ILE A 207 -2.92 26.48 -0.38
CA ILE A 207 -1.70 27.28 -0.19
C ILE A 207 -1.99 28.52 0.67
N GLU A 208 -3.10 29.22 0.42
CA GLU A 208 -3.57 30.33 1.26
C GLU A 208 -3.84 29.88 2.70
N GLN A 209 -4.42 28.69 2.89
CA GLN A 209 -4.63 28.11 4.22
C GLN A 209 -3.31 27.80 4.94
N LEU A 210 -2.30 27.29 4.24
CA LEU A 210 -0.94 27.07 4.77
C LEU A 210 -0.28 28.37 5.21
N LYS A 211 -0.45 29.43 4.41
CA LYS A 211 0.12 30.75 4.69
C LYS A 211 -0.54 31.47 5.87
N ASN A 212 -1.86 31.35 6.01
CA ASN A 212 -2.64 32.23 6.88
C ASN A 212 -3.19 31.58 8.16
N LYS A 213 -3.31 30.25 8.25
CA LYS A 213 -3.85 29.57 9.44
C LYS A 213 -2.74 28.92 10.27
N THR A 214 -2.78 29.12 11.59
CA THR A 214 -1.86 28.46 12.55
C THR A 214 -2.02 26.94 12.53
N PRO A 215 -0.92 26.15 12.56
CA PRO A 215 0.49 26.56 12.51
C PRO A 215 0.87 27.02 11.09
N LYS A 216 1.14 28.32 10.94
CA LYS A 216 1.31 28.96 9.63
C LYS A 216 2.70 28.71 9.05
N ILE A 217 2.81 28.64 7.73
CA ILE A 217 4.08 28.64 7.01
C ILE A 217 4.32 30.06 6.49
N ASN A 218 5.45 30.67 6.84
CA ASN A 218 5.79 32.02 6.41
C ASN A 218 6.26 32.01 4.95
N LEU A 219 5.31 31.89 4.03
CA LEU A 219 5.58 31.83 2.59
C LEU A 219 5.92 33.22 2.03
N ASN A 220 7.10 33.35 1.45
CA ASN A 220 7.56 34.52 0.70
C ASN A 220 6.99 34.53 -0.73
N LEU A 221 5.67 34.39 -0.83
CA LEU A 221 4.92 34.39 -2.08
C LEU A 221 3.70 35.32 -1.94
N LYS A 222 3.54 36.27 -2.87
CA LYS A 222 2.39 37.19 -2.88
C LYS A 222 1.10 36.44 -3.18
N ASP A 223 -0.02 36.88 -2.60
CA ASP A 223 -1.33 36.22 -2.78
C ASP A 223 -1.77 36.20 -4.25
N GLU A 224 -1.48 37.28 -5.00
CA GLU A 224 -1.72 37.32 -6.44
C GLU A 224 -0.95 36.25 -7.23
N ASN A 225 0.25 35.88 -6.75
CA ASN A 225 1.04 34.82 -7.38
C ASN A 225 0.46 33.44 -7.04
N ILE A 226 -0.04 33.25 -5.82
CA ILE A 226 -0.71 32.01 -5.40
C ILE A 226 -1.95 31.77 -6.26
N ALA A 227 -2.78 32.80 -6.45
CA ALA A 227 -4.01 32.70 -7.24
C ALA A 227 -3.77 32.37 -8.73
N LYS A 228 -2.60 32.74 -9.26
CA LYS A 228 -2.21 32.51 -10.66
C LYS A 228 -1.27 31.32 -10.84
N LEU A 229 -0.94 30.61 -9.77
CA LEU A 229 0.04 29.53 -9.82
C LEU A 229 -0.56 28.32 -10.54
N ASP A 230 -0.02 28.03 -11.72
CA ASP A 230 -0.36 26.87 -12.53
C ASP A 230 0.93 26.17 -12.99
N PRO A 231 0.85 24.98 -13.63
CA PRO A 231 2.03 24.29 -14.12
C PRO A 231 2.89 25.10 -15.11
N VAL A 232 2.32 26.04 -15.86
CA VAL A 232 3.03 26.80 -16.89
C VAL A 232 3.81 27.96 -16.28
N PHE A 233 3.13 28.87 -15.59
CA PHE A 233 3.77 29.98 -14.88
C PHE A 233 4.67 29.48 -13.75
N GLY A 234 4.23 28.44 -13.07
CA GLY A 234 4.99 27.79 -12.01
C GLY A 234 6.30 27.19 -12.49
N THR A 235 6.32 26.53 -13.66
CA THR A 235 7.58 26.02 -14.24
C THR A 235 8.53 27.15 -14.61
N ALA A 236 8.04 28.21 -15.25
CA ALA A 236 8.85 29.39 -15.56
C ALA A 236 9.41 30.06 -14.29
N TYR A 237 8.59 30.16 -13.25
CA TYR A 237 8.99 30.67 -11.94
C TYR A 237 10.11 29.81 -11.33
N ALA A 238 9.92 28.49 -11.32
CA ALA A 238 10.88 27.55 -10.76
C ALA A 238 12.24 27.60 -11.48
N LEU A 239 12.21 27.55 -12.81
CA LEU A 239 13.43 27.66 -13.62
C LEU A 239 14.13 29.00 -13.40
N ASN A 240 13.40 30.10 -13.29
CA ASN A 240 13.99 31.41 -13.02
C ASN A 240 14.60 31.52 -11.62
N LYS A 241 14.01 30.83 -10.64
CA LYS A 241 14.35 31.01 -9.22
C LYS A 241 15.47 30.08 -8.77
N TRP A 242 15.36 28.79 -9.08
CA TRP A 242 16.28 27.77 -8.54
C TRP A 242 17.32 27.31 -9.54
N THR A 243 17.24 27.70 -10.82
CA THR A 243 18.19 27.26 -11.85
C THR A 243 18.83 28.44 -12.57
N THR A 244 19.92 28.20 -13.27
CA THR A 244 20.61 29.20 -14.09
C THR A 244 20.20 29.20 -15.56
N VAL A 245 19.38 28.24 -16.00
CA VAL A 245 19.07 28.02 -17.43
C VAL A 245 17.98 28.94 -17.99
N TRP A 246 17.13 29.52 -17.14
CA TRP A 246 15.97 30.28 -17.60
C TRP A 246 16.30 31.51 -18.45
N PRO A 247 17.30 32.36 -18.13
CA PRO A 247 17.65 33.50 -18.96
C PRO A 247 18.01 33.12 -20.40
N GLU A 248 18.74 32.02 -20.57
CA GLU A 248 19.13 31.51 -21.89
C GLU A 248 17.92 30.95 -22.65
N LEU A 249 17.13 30.08 -22.01
CA LEU A 249 15.91 29.53 -22.61
C LEU A 249 14.95 30.64 -23.05
N LYS A 250 14.73 31.64 -22.20
CA LYS A 250 13.87 32.79 -22.52
C LYS A 250 14.39 33.59 -23.71
N ALA A 251 15.71 33.75 -23.86
CA ALA A 251 16.30 34.44 -25.01
C ALA A 251 16.08 33.65 -26.31
N GLN A 252 16.30 32.33 -26.29
CA GLN A 252 16.03 31.43 -27.42
C GLN A 252 14.55 31.45 -27.81
N TYR A 253 13.65 31.39 -26.82
CA TYR A 253 12.20 31.48 -27.06
C TYR A 253 11.81 32.81 -27.68
N ASN A 254 12.37 33.92 -27.21
CA ASN A 254 12.10 35.24 -27.77
C ASN A 254 12.60 35.39 -29.22
N GLN A 255 13.74 34.79 -29.56
CA GLN A 255 14.23 34.75 -30.93
C GLN A 255 13.28 33.95 -31.83
N TYR A 256 12.86 32.76 -31.37
CA TYR A 256 11.91 31.91 -32.09
C TYR A 256 10.56 32.60 -32.31
N THR A 257 9.95 33.19 -31.27
CA THR A 257 8.63 33.81 -31.41
C THR A 257 8.65 35.07 -32.27
N LYS A 258 9.75 35.83 -32.26
CA LYS A 258 9.92 36.98 -33.17
C LYS A 258 10.05 36.53 -34.62
N ALA A 259 10.80 35.46 -34.88
CA ALA A 259 10.98 34.92 -36.22
C ALA A 259 9.69 34.29 -36.76
N GLN A 260 8.97 33.52 -35.95
CA GLN A 260 7.81 32.75 -36.37
C GLN A 260 6.48 33.53 -36.33
N TYR A 261 6.31 34.41 -35.34
CA TYR A 261 5.04 35.08 -35.05
C TYR A 261 5.14 36.61 -35.05
N GLY A 262 6.33 37.19 -35.25
CA GLY A 262 6.52 38.65 -35.24
C GLY A 262 6.31 39.31 -33.88
N THR A 263 6.28 38.54 -32.77
CA THR A 263 6.02 39.06 -31.42
C THR A 263 7.03 38.55 -30.39
N SER A 264 7.23 39.32 -29.31
CA SER A 264 8.13 38.94 -28.23
C SER A 264 7.53 37.81 -27.38
N TYR A 265 8.40 36.95 -26.86
CA TYR A 265 7.98 35.83 -26.03
C TYR A 265 7.40 36.31 -24.69
N SER A 266 6.29 35.67 -24.29
CA SER A 266 5.72 35.76 -22.95
C SER A 266 5.22 34.39 -22.51
N VAL A 267 5.41 34.07 -21.23
CA VAL A 267 4.98 32.79 -20.65
C VAL A 267 3.47 32.59 -20.81
N SER A 268 2.69 33.65 -20.64
CA SER A 268 1.22 33.61 -20.76
C SER A 268 0.74 33.17 -22.15
N ASN A 269 1.44 33.57 -23.21
CA ASN A 269 0.98 33.33 -24.58
C ASN A 269 1.56 32.05 -25.17
N PHE A 270 2.76 31.66 -24.74
CA PHE A 270 3.54 30.61 -25.39
C PHE A 270 3.93 29.44 -24.47
N GLY A 271 3.81 29.59 -23.15
CA GLY A 271 4.24 28.56 -22.20
C GLY A 271 5.72 28.20 -22.29
N ILE A 272 6.07 26.95 -22.01
CA ILE A 272 7.46 26.44 -22.08
C ILE A 272 7.64 25.71 -23.42
N LEU A 273 8.38 26.33 -24.34
CA LEU A 273 8.40 25.93 -25.76
C LEU A 273 9.33 24.75 -26.08
N SER A 274 10.32 24.46 -25.23
CA SER A 274 11.27 23.36 -25.45
C SER A 274 11.32 22.43 -24.26
N LYS A 275 11.64 21.16 -24.49
CA LYS A 275 12.03 20.26 -23.41
C LYS A 275 13.17 20.88 -22.61
N TRP A 276 13.08 20.79 -21.29
CA TRP A 276 14.12 21.20 -20.35
C TRP A 276 14.35 20.07 -19.35
N GLY A 277 15.48 20.13 -18.66
CA GLY A 277 15.82 19.10 -17.69
C GLY A 277 16.50 17.88 -18.34
N PRO A 278 17.28 17.13 -17.57
CA PRO A 278 17.75 17.49 -16.23
C PRO A 278 18.57 18.78 -16.19
N VAL A 279 18.38 19.59 -15.14
CA VAL A 279 19.15 20.81 -14.91
C VAL A 279 19.48 20.95 -13.43
N GLU A 280 20.65 21.49 -13.14
CA GLU A 280 21.07 21.81 -11.78
C GLU A 280 20.17 22.88 -11.16
N ALA A 281 19.75 22.61 -9.93
CA ALA A 281 18.98 23.50 -9.09
C ALA A 281 19.63 23.67 -7.72
N GLU A 282 19.43 24.83 -7.12
CA GLU A 282 20.05 25.19 -5.85
C GLU A 282 19.09 25.94 -4.92
N ILE A 283 19.16 25.61 -3.62
CA ILE A 283 18.61 26.40 -2.51
C ILE A 283 19.78 26.73 -1.57
N LYS A 284 19.92 28.01 -1.20
CA LYS A 284 20.98 28.51 -0.31
C LYS A 284 20.40 29.07 0.99
N ASP A 285 21.08 28.79 2.10
CA ASP A 285 20.85 29.43 3.40
C ASP A 285 22.19 29.71 4.08
N GLY A 286 22.67 30.96 3.95
CA GLY A 286 24.00 31.35 4.44
C GLY A 286 25.13 30.58 3.74
N GLU A 287 25.89 29.80 4.51
CA GLU A 287 26.95 28.91 3.99
C GLU A 287 26.42 27.53 3.58
N ASN A 288 25.19 27.19 3.98
CA ASN A 288 24.58 25.92 3.64
C ASN A 288 23.90 26.00 2.26
N GLN A 289 23.96 24.89 1.52
CA GLN A 289 23.31 24.79 0.22
C GLN A 289 22.82 23.37 -0.04
N ILE A 290 21.71 23.27 -0.76
CA ILE A 290 21.19 22.02 -1.33
C ILE A 290 21.31 22.16 -2.84
N ASN A 291 22.13 21.30 -3.45
CA ASN A 291 22.31 21.22 -4.89
C ASN A 291 21.75 19.89 -5.40
N TRP A 292 20.83 19.94 -6.34
CA TRP A 292 20.23 18.73 -6.89
C TRP A 292 19.78 18.95 -8.33
N GLU A 293 19.39 17.87 -8.98
CA GLU A 293 18.93 17.90 -10.36
C GLU A 293 17.40 17.93 -10.42
N ILE A 294 16.83 18.93 -11.08
CA ILE A 294 15.38 19.05 -11.29
C ILE A 294 14.99 18.63 -12.72
N ARG A 295 13.87 17.90 -12.81
CA ARG A 295 13.29 17.39 -14.07
C ARG A 295 11.79 17.70 -14.16
N PRO A 296 11.23 17.86 -15.37
CA PRO A 296 9.79 17.93 -15.58
C PRO A 296 9.06 16.72 -14.99
N LYS A 297 7.84 16.92 -14.47
CA LYS A 297 7.00 15.88 -13.84
C LYS A 297 5.73 15.58 -14.62
N LEU A 298 5.20 16.57 -15.34
CA LEU A 298 4.01 16.46 -16.16
C LEU A 298 4.33 16.95 -17.58
N SER A 299 4.70 16.01 -18.46
CA SER A 299 5.20 16.32 -19.81
C SER A 299 6.45 17.22 -19.73
N ASN A 300 6.29 18.53 -19.96
CA ASN A 300 7.36 19.51 -19.92
C ASN A 300 7.20 20.53 -18.78
N TYR A 301 6.38 20.20 -17.78
CA TYR A 301 6.03 21.09 -16.68
C TYR A 301 6.26 20.45 -15.32
N LEU A 302 6.45 21.28 -14.31
CA LEU A 302 6.28 20.95 -12.90
C LEU A 302 4.81 21.09 -12.51
N ARG A 303 4.34 20.27 -11.58
CA ARG A 303 3.02 20.45 -10.95
C ARG A 303 3.12 21.57 -9.92
N VAL A 304 1.99 22.18 -9.57
CA VAL A 304 1.95 23.24 -8.56
C VAL A 304 2.52 22.75 -7.21
N GLN A 305 2.21 21.52 -6.80
CA GLN A 305 2.80 20.93 -5.59
C GLN A 305 4.33 20.84 -5.63
N ASP A 306 4.93 20.59 -6.80
CA ASP A 306 6.38 20.41 -6.97
C ASP A 306 7.10 21.73 -6.71
N ILE A 307 6.55 22.82 -7.25
CA ILE A 307 7.03 24.19 -7.03
C ILE A 307 6.84 24.60 -5.57
N MET A 308 5.71 24.26 -4.98
CA MET A 308 5.40 24.62 -3.60
C MET A 308 6.24 23.86 -2.58
N ILE A 309 6.65 22.61 -2.84
CA ILE A 309 7.64 21.90 -2.02
C ILE A 309 8.92 22.73 -1.95
N LEU A 310 9.48 23.13 -3.09
CA LEU A 310 10.72 23.91 -3.15
C LEU A 310 10.58 25.28 -2.47
N GLN A 311 9.45 25.96 -2.71
CA GLN A 311 9.15 27.24 -2.07
C GLN A 311 9.05 27.12 -0.54
N ILE A 312 8.37 26.09 -0.03
CA ILE A 312 8.27 25.84 1.41
C ILE A 312 9.64 25.51 2.00
N ILE A 313 10.44 24.69 1.33
CA ILE A 313 11.79 24.34 1.79
C ILE A 313 12.65 25.58 1.91
N GLU A 314 12.77 26.37 0.84
CA GLU A 314 13.57 27.60 0.84
C GLU A 314 13.12 28.60 1.91
N ASP A 315 11.81 28.77 2.12
CA ASP A 315 11.30 29.76 3.07
C ASP A 315 11.40 29.32 4.54
N ALA A 316 11.34 28.01 4.81
CA ALA A 316 11.15 27.50 6.17
C ALA A 316 12.32 26.70 6.74
N ILE A 317 13.22 26.14 5.93
CA ILE A 317 14.26 25.19 6.39
C ILE A 317 15.18 25.77 7.48
N LYS A 318 15.38 27.09 7.49
CA LYS A 318 16.20 27.80 8.48
C LYS A 318 15.56 27.89 9.87
N ASP A 319 14.23 27.95 9.92
CA ASP A 319 13.46 28.23 11.14
C ASP A 319 12.71 26.99 11.65
N ARG A 320 12.47 26.00 10.77
CA ARG A 320 11.59 24.87 11.03
C ARG A 320 12.16 23.59 10.40
N PRO A 321 12.12 22.46 11.11
CA PRO A 321 12.49 21.18 10.53
C PRO A 321 11.42 20.74 9.51
N ILE A 322 11.87 20.21 8.37
CA ILE A 322 11.01 19.84 7.25
C ILE A 322 11.15 18.35 7.00
N TYR A 323 10.03 17.68 6.78
CA TYR A 323 9.94 16.24 6.67
C TYR A 323 9.08 15.82 5.48
N PHE A 324 9.39 14.66 4.91
CA PHE A 324 8.49 13.88 4.07
C PHE A 324 8.07 12.63 4.82
N ALA A 325 6.79 12.28 4.83
CA ALA A 325 6.37 10.95 5.28
C ALA A 325 7.03 9.86 4.41
N VAL A 326 7.34 8.70 4.99
CA VAL A 326 7.98 7.60 4.23
C VAL A 326 7.15 7.11 3.05
N THR A 327 5.83 7.29 3.13
CA THR A 327 4.82 7.01 2.10
C THR A 327 4.85 7.98 0.91
N VAL A 328 5.55 9.12 1.01
CA VAL A 328 5.76 10.01 -0.14
C VAL A 328 6.72 9.33 -1.10
N ALA A 329 6.25 8.99 -2.30
CA ALA A 329 7.07 8.34 -3.32
C ALA A 329 8.27 9.22 -3.74
N PRO A 330 9.44 8.64 -4.09
CA PRO A 330 10.63 9.40 -4.51
C PRO A 330 10.36 10.44 -5.61
N ASN A 331 9.49 10.12 -6.58
CA ASN A 331 9.13 11.05 -7.65
C ASN A 331 8.44 12.34 -7.16
N ASN A 332 7.86 12.32 -5.95
CA ASN A 332 7.22 13.47 -5.29
C ASN A 332 8.15 14.16 -4.26
N ARG A 333 9.42 13.76 -4.15
CA ARG A 333 10.43 14.38 -3.26
C ARG A 333 11.38 15.33 -3.99
N MET A 334 11.04 15.70 -5.22
CA MET A 334 11.78 16.66 -6.04
C MET A 334 13.23 16.32 -6.38
N GLY A 335 13.66 15.05 -6.18
CA GLY A 335 15.05 14.64 -6.39
C GLY A 335 15.97 15.00 -5.22
N LEU A 336 15.40 15.34 -4.06
CA LEU A 336 16.13 15.72 -2.86
C LEU A 336 16.61 14.52 -2.04
N ASP A 337 16.47 13.28 -2.53
CA ASP A 337 16.73 12.06 -1.75
C ASP A 337 18.13 12.01 -1.13
N ASN A 338 19.15 12.59 -1.76
CA ASN A 338 20.51 12.68 -1.18
C ASN A 338 20.57 13.57 0.07
N TYR A 339 19.65 14.51 0.23
CA TYR A 339 19.56 15.43 1.36
C TYR A 339 18.53 14.99 2.41
N LEU A 340 17.96 13.81 2.22
CA LEU A 340 17.00 13.22 3.14
C LEU A 340 17.70 12.32 4.15
N GLU A 341 17.26 12.43 5.39
CA GLU A 341 17.70 11.59 6.49
C GLU A 341 16.50 10.87 7.12
N MET A 342 16.52 9.54 7.16
CA MET A 342 15.42 8.75 7.70
C MET A 342 15.40 8.79 9.23
N GLU A 343 14.25 9.11 9.81
CA GLU A 343 13.97 9.15 11.25
C GLU A 343 12.66 8.37 11.55
N GLY A 344 12.64 7.08 11.24
CA GLY A 344 11.49 6.20 11.46
C GLY A 344 10.48 6.30 10.32
N LEU A 345 9.32 6.92 10.56
CA LEU A 345 8.22 7.07 9.59
C LEU A 345 8.33 8.35 8.76
N VAL A 346 9.43 9.10 8.91
CA VAL A 346 9.68 10.35 8.18
C VAL A 346 11.10 10.42 7.64
N TYR A 347 11.28 11.22 6.60
CA TYR A 347 12.55 11.65 6.05
C TYR A 347 12.73 13.15 6.34
N LYS A 348 13.70 13.52 7.15
CA LYS A 348 14.07 14.90 7.44
C LYS A 348 14.89 15.48 6.30
N VAL A 349 14.56 16.69 5.85
CA VAL A 349 15.37 17.46 4.90
C VAL A 349 16.54 18.09 5.64
N THR A 350 17.76 17.89 5.14
CA THR A 350 19.00 18.40 5.73
C THR A 350 19.88 19.07 4.68
N PHE A 351 20.92 19.77 5.10
CA PHE A 351 21.93 20.32 4.19
C PHE A 351 23.09 19.35 3.92
N GLU A 352 23.11 18.21 4.60
CA GLU A 352 24.14 17.19 4.45
C GLU A 352 23.79 16.25 3.31
N GLU A 353 24.61 16.25 2.27
CA GLU A 353 24.48 15.35 1.14
C GLU A 353 24.96 13.94 1.52
N SER A 354 24.13 12.94 1.23
CA SER A 354 24.44 11.53 1.38
C SER A 354 25.58 11.13 0.45
N SER A 355 26.38 10.14 0.85
CA SER A 355 27.46 9.61 0.01
C SER A 355 26.90 9.12 -1.33
N SER A 356 27.58 9.42 -2.44
CA SER A 356 27.17 9.07 -3.81
C SER A 356 27.01 7.57 -4.09
N SER A 357 27.46 6.70 -3.18
CA SER A 357 27.30 5.25 -3.25
C SER A 357 26.04 4.71 -2.56
N ALA A 358 25.27 5.55 -1.86
CA ALA A 358 24.08 5.12 -1.13
C ALA A 358 22.87 5.03 -2.06
N SER A 359 22.23 3.87 -2.11
CA SER A 359 20.98 3.64 -2.87
C SER A 359 19.73 4.11 -2.13
N MET A 360 19.88 4.54 -0.87
CA MET A 360 18.81 4.95 0.03
C MET A 360 19.21 6.25 0.75
N PRO A 361 18.22 7.06 1.20
CA PRO A 361 18.46 8.17 2.11
C PRO A 361 19.28 7.71 3.32
N ARG A 362 20.20 8.56 3.79
CA ARG A 362 21.01 8.27 4.99
C ARG A 362 20.11 8.07 6.22
N LEU A 363 20.58 7.33 7.21
CA LEU A 363 19.83 7.03 8.42
C LEU A 363 20.34 7.89 9.58
N ASN A 364 19.44 8.55 10.30
CA ASN A 364 19.78 9.10 11.62
C ASN A 364 19.71 7.96 12.65
N TYR A 365 20.83 7.33 12.95
CA TYR A 365 20.84 6.11 13.76
C TYR A 365 20.14 6.28 15.12
N ASP A 366 20.50 7.33 15.87
CA ASP A 366 19.98 7.56 17.23
C ASP A 366 18.48 7.87 17.20
N ARG A 367 18.05 8.73 16.27
CA ARG A 367 16.64 9.07 16.10
C ARG A 367 15.83 7.88 15.59
N MET A 368 16.39 7.05 14.73
CA MET A 368 15.77 5.81 14.26
C MET A 368 15.51 4.86 15.43
N ILE A 369 16.54 4.52 16.22
CA ILE A 369 16.40 3.66 17.41
C ILE A 369 15.33 4.22 18.34
N GLN A 370 15.41 5.52 18.64
CA GLN A 370 14.50 6.17 19.57
C GLN A 370 13.04 6.16 19.07
N ASN A 371 12.84 6.43 17.79
CA ASN A 371 11.50 6.45 17.20
C ASN A 371 10.91 5.04 17.17
N ILE A 372 11.60 4.04 16.60
CA ILE A 372 11.04 2.69 16.42
C ILE A 372 10.88 1.89 17.71
N THR A 373 11.53 2.31 18.80
CA THR A 373 11.36 1.63 20.10
C THR A 373 10.04 2.08 20.72
N GLU A 374 9.27 1.13 21.24
CA GLU A 374 8.02 1.43 21.91
C GLU A 374 8.25 2.28 23.17
N ALA A 375 7.36 3.25 23.41
CA ALA A 375 7.38 4.07 24.59
C ALA A 375 7.13 3.22 25.86
N PRO A 376 7.91 3.42 26.95
CA PRO A 376 7.81 2.57 28.14
C PRO A 376 6.47 2.70 28.88
N ASP A 377 5.79 3.85 28.74
CA ASP A 377 4.47 4.10 29.31
C ASP A 377 3.55 4.66 28.23
N SER A 378 2.70 3.80 27.67
CA SER A 378 1.74 4.16 26.64
C SER A 378 0.58 5.03 27.16
N SER A 379 0.53 5.38 28.45
CA SER A 379 -0.42 6.39 28.94
C SER A 379 0.13 7.82 28.84
N GLN A 380 1.46 7.98 28.72
CA GLN A 380 2.11 9.28 28.62
C GLN A 380 2.20 9.74 27.17
N LEU A 381 1.14 10.42 26.72
CA LEU A 381 1.07 10.93 25.37
C LEU A 381 1.93 12.20 25.20
N ILE A 382 2.62 12.28 24.06
CA ILE A 382 3.33 13.46 23.58
C ILE A 382 2.30 14.36 22.89
N ILE A 383 1.79 15.34 23.62
CA ILE A 383 0.74 16.24 23.12
C ILE A 383 1.35 17.58 22.67
N LYS A 384 2.34 18.09 23.40
CA LYS A 384 2.95 19.41 23.21
C LYS A 384 4.45 19.32 22.90
N PRO A 385 5.05 20.40 22.38
CA PRO A 385 6.50 20.52 22.21
C PRO A 385 7.34 20.15 23.45
N ASP A 386 6.91 20.54 24.64
CA ASP A 386 7.66 20.26 25.88
C ASP A 386 7.62 18.76 26.21
N ASP A 387 6.48 18.10 26.00
CA ASP A 387 6.35 16.65 26.18
C ASP A 387 7.32 15.91 25.25
N TYR A 388 7.46 16.39 24.01
CA TYR A 388 8.37 15.83 23.03
C TYR A 388 9.82 15.91 23.52
N TRP A 389 10.29 17.11 23.90
CA TRP A 389 11.68 17.27 24.37
C TRP A 389 11.95 16.49 25.66
N ASN A 390 10.96 16.38 26.55
CA ASN A 390 11.09 15.55 27.74
C ASN A 390 11.31 14.07 27.38
N HIS A 391 10.57 13.53 26.40
CA HIS A 391 10.78 12.17 25.91
C HIS A 391 12.14 12.00 25.22
N ILE A 392 12.50 12.95 24.34
CA ILE A 392 13.77 12.89 23.61
C ILE A 392 14.96 12.89 24.57
N ASN A 393 14.98 13.83 25.51
CA ASN A 393 16.08 14.01 26.45
C ASN A 393 16.17 12.88 27.49
N ALA A 394 15.06 12.21 27.78
CA ALA A 394 15.05 11.01 28.62
C ALA A 394 15.65 9.77 27.92
N GLY A 395 15.81 9.80 26.59
CA GLY A 395 16.27 8.64 25.81
C GLY A 395 15.23 7.53 25.68
N ASN A 396 13.96 7.84 25.94
CA ASN A 396 12.86 6.87 25.86
C ASN A 396 12.48 6.57 24.40
N GLY A 397 11.98 5.37 24.16
CA GLY A 397 11.22 5.05 22.95
C GLY A 397 10.00 5.96 22.79
N ILE A 398 9.55 6.14 21.54
CA ILE A 398 8.47 7.09 21.21
C ILE A 398 7.23 6.40 20.65
N TYR A 399 7.43 5.34 19.88
CA TYR A 399 6.33 4.73 19.14
C TYR A 399 5.39 3.94 20.03
N ARG A 400 4.23 3.64 19.46
CA ARG A 400 3.17 2.84 20.05
C ARG A 400 2.76 1.75 19.08
N TYR A 401 2.55 0.54 19.59
CA TYR A 401 2.15 -0.62 18.79
C TYR A 401 0.92 -1.32 19.39
N THR A 402 -0.07 -0.53 19.80
CA THR A 402 -1.21 -1.01 20.59
C THR A 402 -1.95 -2.14 19.86
N ASN A 403 -1.96 -3.33 20.46
CA ASN A 403 -2.60 -4.56 19.98
C ASN A 403 -2.10 -5.07 18.62
N LEU A 404 -0.94 -4.64 18.12
CA LEU A 404 -0.40 -5.18 16.85
C LEU A 404 0.14 -6.61 17.00
N ASP A 405 0.32 -7.07 18.23
CA ASP A 405 0.64 -8.44 18.64
C ASP A 405 -0.60 -9.26 19.05
N ASN A 406 -1.81 -8.70 18.93
CA ASN A 406 -3.04 -9.36 19.36
C ASN A 406 -3.78 -10.05 18.20
N GLY A 407 -3.75 -11.39 18.17
CA GLY A 407 -4.42 -12.23 17.17
C GLY A 407 -5.97 -12.18 17.17
N ASP A 408 -6.59 -11.58 18.18
CA ASP A 408 -8.04 -11.36 18.22
C ASP A 408 -8.47 -10.15 17.36
N VAL A 409 -7.56 -9.20 17.11
CA VAL A 409 -7.83 -8.02 16.28
C VAL A 409 -7.75 -8.41 14.81
N TYR A 410 -8.78 -8.05 14.03
CA TYR A 410 -8.78 -8.29 12.60
C TYR A 410 -8.01 -7.20 11.84
N PHE A 411 -6.90 -7.60 11.22
CA PHE A 411 -6.11 -6.76 10.32
C PHE A 411 -6.37 -7.16 8.87
N ASN A 412 -7.00 -6.25 8.10
CA ASN A 412 -7.18 -6.47 6.67
C ASN A 412 -5.86 -6.28 5.90
N GLU A 413 -5.86 -6.69 4.63
CA GLU A 413 -4.70 -6.62 3.72
C GLU A 413 -4.11 -5.20 3.63
N ASN A 414 -4.94 -4.15 3.60
CA ASN A 414 -4.46 -2.77 3.54
C ASN A 414 -3.70 -2.36 4.81
N ILE A 415 -4.19 -2.79 5.98
CA ILE A 415 -3.49 -2.56 7.25
C ILE A 415 -2.17 -3.35 7.27
N GLN A 416 -2.19 -4.63 6.87
CA GLN A 416 -0.97 -5.44 6.80
C GLN A 416 0.08 -4.78 5.90
N ARG A 417 -0.33 -4.22 4.75
CA ARG A 417 0.55 -3.45 3.85
C ARG A 417 1.09 -2.18 4.51
N LEU A 418 0.25 -1.46 5.24
CA LEU A 418 0.66 -0.25 5.96
C LEU A 418 1.72 -0.54 7.01
N ILE A 419 1.59 -1.65 7.76
CA ILE A 419 2.55 -2.06 8.79
C ILE A 419 3.94 -2.37 8.21
N GLN A 420 4.05 -2.72 6.93
CA GLN A 420 5.37 -2.90 6.30
C GLN A 420 6.21 -1.61 6.32
N ASN A 421 5.57 -0.43 6.39
CA ASN A 421 6.29 0.84 6.55
C ASN A 421 7.04 0.91 7.89
N TYR A 422 6.52 0.30 8.96
CA TYR A 422 7.27 0.18 10.21
C TYR A 422 8.44 -0.78 10.08
N ARG A 423 8.19 -1.98 9.55
CA ARG A 423 9.23 -3.00 9.36
C ARG A 423 10.41 -2.46 8.56
N SER A 424 10.15 -1.63 7.54
CA SER A 424 11.21 -0.97 6.77
C SER A 424 12.23 -0.25 7.66
N SER A 425 11.78 0.50 8.68
CA SER A 425 12.70 1.20 9.58
C SER A 425 13.58 0.24 10.39
N PHE A 426 13.02 -0.87 10.91
CA PHE A 426 13.78 -1.90 11.61
C PHE A 426 14.80 -2.57 10.69
N LEU A 427 14.39 -2.92 9.47
CA LEU A 427 15.25 -3.62 8.51
C LEU A 427 16.41 -2.73 8.04
N GLN A 428 16.16 -1.46 7.74
CA GLN A 428 17.22 -0.50 7.37
C GLN A 428 18.28 -0.38 8.46
N LEU A 429 17.84 -0.28 9.71
CA LEU A 429 18.72 -0.16 10.88
C LEU A 429 19.47 -1.47 11.19
N GLY A 430 18.78 -2.61 11.06
CA GLY A 430 19.36 -3.93 11.17
C GLY A 430 20.46 -4.16 10.12
N LEU A 431 20.21 -3.80 8.87
CA LEU A 431 21.21 -3.90 7.80
C LEU A 431 22.41 -2.97 8.04
N GLN A 432 22.18 -1.75 8.52
CA GLN A 432 23.26 -0.83 8.89
C GLN A 432 24.14 -1.43 10.00
N ASN A 433 23.53 -2.04 11.02
CA ASN A 433 24.26 -2.73 12.09
C ASN A 433 25.02 -3.95 11.55
N LEU A 434 24.38 -4.77 10.73
CA LEU A 434 24.93 -6.03 10.20
C LEU A 434 26.18 -5.81 9.34
N TYR A 435 26.17 -4.76 8.52
CA TYR A 435 27.28 -4.40 7.64
C TYR A 435 28.22 -3.34 8.22
N SER A 436 27.99 -2.93 9.48
CA SER A 436 28.94 -2.06 10.17
C SER A 436 30.24 -2.81 10.49
N SER A 437 31.33 -2.08 10.65
CA SER A 437 32.60 -2.62 11.13
C SER A 437 32.62 -2.90 12.64
N ASP A 438 31.49 -2.75 13.33
CA ASP A 438 31.36 -2.96 14.77
C ASP A 438 31.32 -4.47 15.09
N GLU A 439 32.16 -4.91 16.03
CA GLU A 439 32.19 -6.30 16.50
C GLU A 439 30.81 -6.75 17.06
N GLY A 440 30.03 -5.82 17.63
CA GLY A 440 28.68 -6.06 18.13
C GLY A 440 27.57 -5.91 17.08
N GLY A 441 27.89 -5.62 15.82
CA GLY A 441 26.90 -5.31 14.77
C GLY A 441 25.87 -6.42 14.55
N LYS A 442 26.28 -7.69 14.61
CA LYS A 442 25.38 -8.84 14.49
C LYS A 442 24.39 -8.95 15.66
N GLU A 443 24.86 -8.78 16.90
CA GLU A 443 24.01 -8.82 18.09
C GLU A 443 22.99 -7.68 18.08
N LYS A 444 23.43 -6.46 17.73
CA LYS A 444 22.54 -5.31 17.53
C LYS A 444 21.50 -5.57 16.44
N THR A 445 21.88 -6.25 15.36
CA THR A 445 20.94 -6.63 14.30
C THR A 445 19.85 -7.55 14.85
N LEU A 446 20.24 -8.58 15.61
CA LEU A 446 19.30 -9.51 16.22
C LEU A 446 18.35 -8.81 17.21
N ASP A 447 18.84 -7.89 18.06
CA ASP A 447 17.99 -7.12 18.98
C ASP A 447 16.92 -6.31 18.22
N ILE A 448 17.30 -5.66 17.11
CA ILE A 448 16.37 -4.87 16.30
C ILE A 448 15.33 -5.75 15.60
N LEU A 449 15.74 -6.90 15.04
CA LEU A 449 14.80 -7.81 14.41
C LEU A 449 13.88 -8.49 15.43
N ASP A 450 14.41 -8.92 16.57
CA ASP A 450 13.62 -9.54 17.64
C ASP A 450 12.57 -8.54 18.17
N LYS A 451 12.91 -7.25 18.34
CA LYS A 451 11.93 -6.19 18.65
C LYS A 451 10.85 -6.07 17.58
N MET A 452 11.24 -6.06 16.30
CA MET A 452 10.29 -5.99 15.20
C MET A 452 9.29 -7.14 15.24
N ASP A 453 9.77 -8.38 15.43
CA ASP A 453 8.89 -9.55 15.47
C ASP A 453 8.04 -9.62 16.74
N ASN A 454 8.52 -9.07 17.86
CA ASN A 454 7.71 -8.91 19.06
C ASN A 454 6.56 -7.89 18.85
N TYR A 455 6.83 -6.78 18.15
CA TYR A 455 5.81 -5.76 17.87
C TYR A 455 4.86 -6.15 16.72
N PHE A 456 5.35 -6.92 15.76
CA PHE A 456 4.57 -7.36 14.59
C PHE A 456 4.76 -8.88 14.35
N PRO A 457 4.24 -9.74 15.24
CA PRO A 457 4.37 -11.19 15.09
C PRO A 457 3.84 -11.66 13.74
N ASN A 458 4.58 -12.56 13.07
CA ASN A 458 4.26 -12.99 11.71
C ASN A 458 2.93 -13.77 11.62
N ASP A 459 2.52 -14.42 12.70
CA ASP A 459 1.26 -15.14 12.83
C ASP A 459 0.05 -14.21 13.07
N VAL A 460 0.28 -12.99 13.56
CA VAL A 460 -0.75 -11.97 13.78
C VAL A 460 -0.86 -11.02 12.58
N ILE A 461 0.28 -10.47 12.14
CA ILE A 461 0.38 -9.55 11.01
C ILE A 461 1.42 -10.10 10.02
N PRO A 462 1.05 -11.03 9.12
CA PRO A 462 2.00 -11.57 8.16
C PRO A 462 2.55 -10.50 7.22
N THR A 463 3.74 -10.73 6.66
CA THR A 463 4.22 -9.93 5.52
C THR A 463 3.30 -10.16 4.32
N THR A 464 2.96 -9.08 3.62
CA THR A 464 2.10 -9.19 2.42
C THR A 464 2.88 -9.72 1.22
N ASP A 465 4.20 -9.56 1.22
CA ASP A 465 5.09 -10.06 0.18
C ASP A 465 5.96 -11.20 0.73
N ALA A 466 5.98 -12.32 0.01
CA ALA A 466 6.74 -13.51 0.39
C ALA A 466 8.26 -13.29 0.29
N GLU A 467 8.72 -12.51 -0.70
CA GLU A 467 10.14 -12.22 -0.85
C GLU A 467 10.67 -11.38 0.30
N LEU A 468 9.88 -10.41 0.78
CA LEU A 468 10.20 -9.67 1.99
C LEU A 468 10.38 -10.60 3.21
N ASP A 469 9.51 -11.61 3.39
CA ASP A 469 9.64 -12.56 4.51
C ASP A 469 10.95 -13.36 4.43
N ILE A 470 11.29 -13.82 3.22
CA ILE A 470 12.54 -14.53 2.96
C ILE A 470 13.75 -13.62 3.22
N GLN A 471 13.68 -12.35 2.80
CA GLN A 471 14.75 -11.38 3.04
C GLN A 471 14.96 -11.14 4.54
N ILE A 472 13.89 -11.00 5.33
CA ILE A 472 13.98 -10.88 6.79
C ILE A 472 14.69 -12.13 7.38
N GLY A 473 14.28 -13.32 6.96
CA GLY A 473 14.93 -14.57 7.37
C GLY A 473 16.43 -14.61 7.02
N ARG A 474 16.81 -14.17 5.82
CA ARG A 474 18.21 -14.09 5.41
C ARG A 474 19.02 -13.12 6.27
N ILE A 475 18.45 -12.00 6.70
CA ILE A 475 19.13 -11.06 7.60
C ILE A 475 19.36 -11.73 8.96
N TYR A 476 18.36 -12.43 9.51
CA TYR A 476 18.53 -13.24 10.72
C TYR A 476 19.65 -14.28 10.58
N MET A 477 19.68 -15.00 9.46
CA MET A 477 20.72 -15.99 9.18
C MET A 477 22.11 -15.36 9.16
N GLN A 478 22.29 -14.24 8.45
CA GLN A 478 23.57 -13.53 8.38
C GLN A 478 24.02 -12.97 9.75
N ALA A 479 23.05 -12.57 10.58
CA ALA A 479 23.28 -12.13 11.95
C ALA A 479 23.55 -13.29 12.94
N GLY A 480 23.33 -14.55 12.54
CA GLY A 480 23.71 -15.75 13.30
C GLY A 480 22.55 -16.62 13.79
N LYS A 481 21.30 -16.36 13.38
CA LYS A 481 20.12 -17.19 13.68
C LYS A 481 19.55 -17.86 12.40
N PRO A 482 20.19 -18.90 11.84
CA PRO A 482 19.74 -19.56 10.62
C PRO A 482 18.35 -20.23 10.73
N GLU A 483 17.95 -20.65 11.93
CA GLU A 483 16.65 -21.29 12.16
C GLU A 483 15.46 -20.36 11.83
N GLU A 484 15.62 -19.05 11.99
CA GLU A 484 14.56 -18.08 11.67
C GLU A 484 14.24 -18.05 10.17
N LEU A 485 15.26 -18.18 9.31
CA LEU A 485 15.04 -18.35 7.87
C LEU A 485 14.27 -19.64 7.59
N LYS A 486 14.65 -20.76 8.24
CA LYS A 486 13.97 -22.05 8.05
C LYS A 486 12.49 -21.99 8.47
N ASN A 487 12.19 -21.30 9.57
CA ASN A 487 10.81 -21.10 10.05
C ASN A 487 9.97 -20.22 9.10
N ARG A 488 10.56 -19.15 8.59
CA ARG A 488 9.89 -18.27 7.61
C ARG A 488 9.65 -19.00 6.29
N LEU A 489 10.61 -19.77 5.78
CA LEU A 489 10.42 -20.57 4.58
C LEU A 489 9.24 -21.54 4.71
N LYS A 490 9.11 -22.24 5.84
CA LYS A 490 7.95 -23.12 6.10
C LYS A 490 6.62 -22.38 6.05
N THR A 491 6.60 -21.14 6.56
CA THR A 491 5.40 -20.30 6.53
C THR A 491 5.08 -19.84 5.10
N VAL A 492 6.11 -19.41 4.36
CA VAL A 492 5.97 -18.99 2.96
C VAL A 492 5.50 -20.14 2.08
N GLN A 493 6.03 -21.35 2.24
CA GLN A 493 5.63 -22.54 1.47
C GLN A 493 4.14 -22.88 1.59
N GLN A 494 3.47 -22.46 2.68
CA GLN A 494 2.03 -22.68 2.89
C GLN A 494 1.15 -21.62 2.23
N ARG A 495 1.76 -20.55 1.70
CA ARG A 495 1.03 -19.49 1.01
C ARG A 495 0.61 -19.95 -0.38
N LYS A 496 -0.58 -19.50 -0.81
CA LYS A 496 -1.13 -19.80 -2.14
C LYS A 496 -0.78 -18.74 -3.18
N ASP A 497 -0.37 -17.55 -2.74
CA ASP A 497 -0.14 -16.37 -3.58
C ASP A 497 1.32 -16.23 -4.07
N ILE A 498 2.13 -17.28 -3.95
CA ILE A 498 3.56 -17.24 -4.32
C ILE A 498 3.79 -17.71 -5.76
N SER A 499 4.66 -16.98 -6.46
CA SER A 499 5.00 -17.28 -7.86
C SER A 499 5.90 -18.52 -7.97
N LEU A 500 5.90 -19.18 -9.14
CA LEU A 500 6.83 -20.26 -9.42
C LEU A 500 8.30 -19.82 -9.25
N GLU A 501 8.63 -18.59 -9.61
CA GLU A 501 9.98 -18.04 -9.41
C GLU A 501 10.37 -18.00 -7.93
N THR A 502 9.47 -17.52 -7.07
CA THR A 502 9.66 -17.54 -5.61
C THR A 502 9.76 -18.97 -5.08
N GLN A 503 8.94 -19.89 -5.59
CA GLN A 503 8.98 -21.31 -5.21
C GLN A 503 10.32 -21.97 -5.58
N MET A 504 10.84 -21.67 -6.77
CA MET A 504 12.17 -22.09 -7.22
C MET A 504 13.25 -21.50 -6.32
N TYR A 505 13.13 -20.22 -5.95
CA TYR A 505 14.07 -19.56 -5.06
C TYR A 505 14.12 -20.20 -3.65
N ILE A 506 12.99 -20.65 -3.11
CA ILE A 506 12.92 -21.39 -1.83
C ILE A 506 13.75 -22.67 -1.88
N GLY A 507 13.58 -23.50 -2.91
CA GLY A 507 14.38 -24.72 -3.05
C GLY A 507 15.88 -24.43 -3.23
N GLN A 508 16.22 -23.36 -3.96
CA GLN A 508 17.62 -22.90 -4.08
C GLN A 508 18.22 -22.48 -2.74
N ILE A 509 17.42 -21.88 -1.85
CA ILE A 509 17.86 -21.55 -0.48
C ILE A 509 18.21 -22.82 0.29
N PHE A 510 17.35 -23.84 0.28
CA PHE A 510 17.65 -25.12 0.92
C PHE A 510 18.95 -25.74 0.39
N MET A 511 19.15 -25.73 -0.93
CA MET A 511 20.36 -26.29 -1.54
C MET A 511 21.63 -25.50 -1.24
N ASN A 512 21.59 -24.17 -1.32
CA ASN A 512 22.78 -23.34 -1.30
C ASN A 512 23.14 -22.83 0.08
N ASP A 513 22.14 -22.42 0.88
CA ASP A 513 22.36 -21.82 2.18
C ASP A 513 22.38 -22.88 3.29
N PHE A 514 21.51 -23.89 3.21
CA PHE A 514 21.40 -24.95 4.21
C PHE A 514 22.10 -26.26 3.83
N GLN A 515 22.46 -26.44 2.55
CA GLN A 515 22.94 -27.72 2.00
C GLN A 515 21.98 -28.90 2.31
N ASP A 516 20.69 -28.60 2.43
CA ASP A 516 19.61 -29.55 2.74
C ASP A 516 18.94 -29.97 1.43
N TYR A 517 19.60 -30.89 0.71
CA TYR A 517 19.16 -31.30 -0.64
C TYR A 517 17.86 -32.10 -0.60
N ASP A 518 17.62 -32.87 0.46
CA ASP A 518 16.39 -33.65 0.61
C ASP A 518 15.18 -32.72 0.79
N ALA A 519 15.29 -31.67 1.61
CA ALA A 519 14.23 -30.68 1.75
C ALA A 519 13.96 -29.90 0.44
N ALA A 520 15.02 -29.59 -0.32
CA ALA A 520 14.87 -28.95 -1.62
C ALA A 520 14.15 -29.86 -2.63
N ILE A 521 14.50 -31.15 -2.66
CA ILE A 521 13.86 -32.14 -3.51
C ILE A 521 12.40 -32.33 -3.13
N GLU A 522 12.09 -32.52 -1.84
CA GLU A 522 10.71 -32.65 -1.36
C GLU A 522 9.87 -31.43 -1.78
N HIS A 523 10.42 -30.23 -1.63
CA HIS A 523 9.76 -28.99 -2.06
C HIS A 523 9.47 -28.97 -3.57
N TYR A 524 10.46 -29.31 -4.40
CA TYR A 524 10.28 -29.32 -5.85
C TYR A 524 9.40 -30.46 -6.36
N GLU A 525 9.47 -31.65 -5.76
CA GLU A 525 8.62 -32.80 -6.11
C GLU A 525 7.12 -32.44 -5.92
N ASN A 526 6.79 -31.71 -4.85
CA ASN A 526 5.41 -31.22 -4.63
C ASN A 526 4.92 -30.24 -5.72
N LEU A 527 5.83 -29.55 -6.42
CA LEU A 527 5.50 -28.62 -7.49
C LEU A 527 5.45 -29.28 -8.88
N LEU A 528 5.98 -30.50 -9.00
CA LEU A 528 6.10 -31.20 -10.28
C LEU A 528 4.74 -31.51 -10.90
N ASP A 529 3.73 -31.79 -10.08
CA ASP A 529 2.36 -32.05 -10.53
C ASP A 529 1.72 -30.79 -11.17
N GLU A 530 2.06 -29.60 -10.68
CA GLU A 530 1.53 -28.32 -11.18
C GLU A 530 2.31 -27.78 -12.37
N TYR A 531 3.64 -27.99 -12.40
CA TYR A 531 4.55 -27.42 -13.41
C TYR A 531 5.42 -28.45 -14.16
N PRO A 532 4.87 -29.57 -14.68
CA PRO A 532 5.65 -30.71 -15.18
C PRO A 532 6.48 -30.45 -16.45
N TYR A 533 6.26 -29.32 -17.13
CA TYR A 533 6.85 -29.04 -18.44
C TYR A 533 7.53 -27.67 -18.53
N ILE A 534 7.84 -27.04 -17.41
CA ILE A 534 8.54 -25.75 -17.39
C ILE A 534 10.06 -26.00 -17.35
N PRO A 535 10.83 -25.72 -18.42
CA PRO A 535 12.26 -26.04 -18.50
C PRO A 535 13.09 -25.51 -17.34
N ASP A 536 12.92 -24.24 -16.97
CA ASP A 536 13.69 -23.61 -15.89
C ASP A 536 13.45 -24.29 -14.53
N PHE A 537 12.21 -24.71 -14.26
CA PHE A 537 11.86 -25.45 -13.05
C PHE A 537 12.44 -26.87 -13.07
N LEU A 538 12.25 -27.62 -14.17
CA LEU A 538 12.81 -28.96 -14.31
C LEU A 538 14.34 -28.94 -14.17
N TYR A 539 14.99 -27.91 -14.69
CA TYR A 539 16.42 -27.69 -14.51
C TYR A 539 16.80 -27.58 -13.02
N THR A 540 16.06 -26.81 -12.21
CA THR A 540 16.34 -26.70 -10.77
C THR A 540 16.15 -28.02 -10.02
N LEU A 541 15.15 -28.83 -10.40
CA LEU A 541 14.94 -30.16 -9.83
C LEU A 541 16.07 -31.14 -10.21
N VAL A 542 16.52 -31.13 -11.47
CA VAL A 542 17.69 -31.91 -11.93
C VAL A 542 18.93 -31.52 -11.13
N GLN A 543 19.17 -30.23 -10.90
CA GLN A 543 20.28 -29.77 -10.08
C GLN A 543 20.18 -30.27 -8.64
N ALA A 544 18.97 -30.29 -8.06
CA ALA A 544 18.73 -30.79 -6.70
C ALA A 544 19.06 -32.29 -6.59
N TYR A 545 18.52 -33.13 -7.49
CA TYR A 545 18.83 -34.55 -7.53
C TYR A 545 20.32 -34.82 -7.79
N ALA A 546 20.94 -34.09 -8.72
CA ALA A 546 22.36 -34.24 -9.02
C ALA A 546 23.24 -33.91 -7.81
N LYS A 547 22.93 -32.82 -7.07
CA LYS A 547 23.64 -32.46 -5.83
C LYS A 547 23.41 -33.47 -4.70
N ALA A 548 22.24 -34.12 -4.66
CA ALA A 548 21.92 -35.20 -3.71
C ALA A 548 22.46 -36.58 -4.13
N GLU A 549 23.24 -36.67 -5.22
CA GLU A 549 23.72 -37.94 -5.79
C GLU A 549 22.61 -38.92 -6.25
N ARG A 550 21.37 -38.42 -6.42
CA ARG A 550 20.19 -39.16 -6.88
C ARG A 550 20.11 -39.18 -8.42
N ARG A 551 21.08 -39.84 -9.03
CA ARG A 551 21.35 -39.79 -10.47
C ARG A 551 20.20 -40.34 -11.33
N SER A 552 19.55 -41.42 -10.89
CA SER A 552 18.43 -42.04 -11.60
C SER A 552 17.26 -41.06 -11.75
N GLU A 553 16.87 -40.43 -10.66
CA GLU A 553 15.76 -39.49 -10.64
C GLU A 553 16.07 -38.23 -11.46
N ALA A 554 17.33 -37.76 -11.43
CA ALA A 554 17.77 -36.67 -12.31
C ALA A 554 17.62 -37.02 -13.80
N VAL A 555 17.94 -38.27 -14.18
CA VAL A 555 17.77 -38.76 -15.56
C VAL A 555 16.28 -38.84 -15.92
N ASP A 556 15.43 -39.34 -15.03
CA ASP A 556 13.98 -39.43 -15.27
C ASP A 556 13.35 -38.04 -15.54
N VAL A 557 13.77 -37.02 -14.78
CA VAL A 557 13.33 -35.63 -14.99
C VAL A 557 13.86 -35.06 -16.31
N LEU A 558 15.11 -35.36 -16.69
CA LEU A 558 15.67 -34.95 -17.99
C LEU A 558 14.93 -35.60 -19.17
N GLU A 559 14.55 -36.87 -19.04
CA GLU A 559 13.73 -37.54 -20.04
C GLU A 559 12.33 -36.92 -20.14
N LEU A 560 11.72 -36.56 -19.00
CA LEU A 560 10.45 -35.82 -18.98
C LEU A 560 10.58 -34.45 -19.67
N TRP A 561 11.65 -33.72 -19.38
CA TRP A 561 11.95 -32.44 -20.03
C TRP A 561 12.09 -32.61 -21.54
N LEU A 562 12.89 -33.57 -22.01
CA LEU A 562 13.09 -33.83 -23.45
C LEU A 562 11.84 -34.34 -24.17
N ARG A 563 10.89 -34.99 -23.47
CA ARG A 563 9.60 -35.35 -24.09
C ARG A 563 8.77 -34.12 -24.46
N SER A 564 8.85 -33.05 -23.67
CA SER A 564 8.14 -31.80 -23.94
C SER A 564 8.96 -30.83 -24.81
N HIS A 565 10.28 -30.84 -24.67
CA HIS A 565 11.22 -29.96 -25.39
C HIS A 565 12.38 -30.76 -26.02
N PRO A 566 12.15 -31.51 -27.11
CA PRO A 566 13.11 -32.50 -27.62
C PRO A 566 14.47 -31.97 -28.09
N ASN A 567 14.56 -30.68 -28.41
CA ASN A 567 15.76 -30.04 -28.94
C ASN A 567 16.40 -29.07 -27.93
N ASP A 568 16.02 -29.13 -26.65
CA ASP A 568 16.60 -28.29 -25.61
C ASP A 568 18.05 -28.72 -25.35
N SER A 569 19.01 -27.87 -25.74
CA SER A 569 20.43 -28.17 -25.63
C SER A 569 20.88 -28.40 -24.19
N GLN A 570 20.26 -27.70 -23.24
CA GLN A 570 20.67 -27.78 -21.84
C GLN A 570 20.29 -29.14 -21.24
N ALA A 571 19.10 -29.65 -21.55
CA ALA A 571 18.67 -30.97 -21.11
C ALA A 571 19.51 -32.09 -21.74
N ILE A 572 19.85 -31.99 -23.04
CA ILE A 572 20.71 -32.97 -23.73
C ILE A 572 22.11 -33.01 -23.10
N ASP A 573 22.70 -31.85 -22.83
CA ASP A 573 24.03 -31.74 -22.23
C ASP A 573 24.05 -32.36 -20.83
N TRP A 574 23.08 -32.04 -19.98
CA TRP A 574 22.97 -32.62 -18.64
C TRP A 574 22.74 -34.13 -18.67
N LEU A 575 21.93 -34.63 -19.61
CA LEU A 575 21.71 -36.07 -19.77
C LEU A 575 23.00 -36.79 -20.18
N SER A 576 23.83 -36.18 -21.03
CA SER A 576 25.12 -36.76 -21.42
C SER A 576 26.12 -36.87 -20.26
N ILE A 577 26.07 -35.91 -19.32
CA ILE A 577 26.91 -35.91 -18.10
C ILE A 577 26.38 -36.95 -17.11
N LEU A 578 25.06 -36.99 -16.91
CA LEU A 578 24.41 -37.87 -15.94
C LEU A 578 24.10 -39.27 -16.48
N ASN A 579 24.28 -39.55 -17.76
CA ASN A 579 24.14 -40.89 -18.33
C ASN A 579 25.12 -41.07 -19.51
N PRO A 580 26.44 -41.14 -19.25
CA PRO A 580 27.43 -41.26 -20.30
C PRO A 580 27.21 -42.59 -21.02
N PRO A 581 27.29 -42.60 -22.37
CA PRO A 581 27.15 -43.84 -23.12
C PRO A 581 28.16 -44.86 -22.60
N THR A 582 27.67 -46.05 -22.24
CA THR A 582 28.52 -47.20 -21.91
C THR A 582 29.51 -47.42 -23.05
N GLN A 583 30.82 -47.36 -22.74
CA GLN A 583 31.90 -47.72 -23.67
C GLN A 583 31.84 -49.19 -24.07
#